data_AF-A0A9E2MKP9-F1
#
_entry.id   AF-A0A9E2MKP9-F1
#
_cell.length_a   1.000
_cell.length_b   1.000
_cell.length_c   1.000
_cell.angle_alpha   90.00
_cell.angle_beta   90.00
_cell.angle_gamma   90.00
#
_symmetry.space_group_name_H-M   'P 1'
#
loop_
_entity.id
_entity.type
_entity.pdbx_description
1 polymer ?
#
loop_
_entity_poly.entity_id
_entity_poly.type
_entity_poly.pdbx_seq_one_letter_code
_entity_poly.pdbx_strand_id
1 'polypeptide(L)'
;MSQQNEQFDFLNQYIEQLLDQHGFDTLSEESRAQYIPQFVAEAQRRIGLALIDKIDEPAAKQLQGLLEDENISPEKLQQFWQTNVPEFDAIVKQTLDDFAQEFASVMS
;
A
#
# COMPACT_ATOMS: atom_id res chain seq x y z
N MET A 1 -18.71 12.29 8.99
CA MET A 1 -18.18 10.90 9.01
C MET A 1 -17.11 10.86 7.92
N SER A 2 -15.90 11.37 8.21
CA SER A 2 -14.89 11.64 7.17
C SER A 2 -13.46 11.72 7.75
N GLN A 3 -13.07 10.77 8.60
CA GLN A 3 -11.72 10.78 9.22
C GLN A 3 -11.06 9.38 9.23
N GLN A 4 -11.48 8.45 8.35
CA GLN A 4 -10.94 7.08 8.34
C GLN A 4 -10.06 6.73 7.12
N ASN A 5 -9.77 7.68 6.22
CA ASN A 5 -9.02 7.39 4.98
C ASN A 5 -7.62 8.05 4.88
N GLU A 6 -7.24 8.92 5.81
CA GLU A 6 -6.05 9.79 5.66
C GLU A 6 -4.70 9.05 5.63
N GLN A 7 -4.65 7.79 6.06
CA GLN A 7 -3.39 7.09 6.30
C GLN A 7 -2.91 6.22 5.13
N PHE A 8 -3.81 5.87 4.20
CA PHE A 8 -3.44 5.39 2.87
C PHE A 8 -3.63 6.46 1.79
N ASP A 9 -4.02 7.68 2.17
CA ASP A 9 -4.04 8.80 1.24
C ASP A 9 -2.65 9.09 0.66
N PHE A 10 -1.56 8.78 1.38
CA PHE A 10 -0.23 8.88 0.77
C PHE A 10 -0.03 7.86 -0.37
N LEU A 11 -0.62 6.65 -0.29
CA LEU A 11 -0.58 5.69 -1.39
C LEU A 11 -1.49 6.15 -2.53
N ASN A 12 -2.67 6.71 -2.26
CA ASN A 12 -3.49 7.33 -3.28
C ASN A 12 -2.69 8.41 -4.03
N GLN A 13 -2.08 9.34 -3.30
CA GLN A 13 -1.24 10.41 -3.86
C GLN A 13 -0.01 9.87 -4.59
N TYR A 14 0.64 8.83 -4.06
CA TYR A 14 1.78 8.18 -4.71
C TYR A 14 1.39 7.57 -6.04
N ILE A 15 0.28 6.82 -6.08
CA ILE A 15 -0.24 6.20 -7.30
C ILE A 15 -0.69 7.26 -8.29
N GLU A 16 -1.35 8.34 -7.85
CA GLU A 16 -1.69 9.48 -8.71
C GLU A 16 -0.46 10.11 -9.36
N GLN A 17 0.58 10.40 -8.57
CA GLN A 17 1.83 10.95 -9.07
C GLN A 17 2.55 9.99 -10.03
N LEU A 18 2.53 8.69 -9.73
CA LEU A 18 3.11 7.67 -10.59
C LEU A 18 2.41 7.63 -11.94
N LEU A 19 1.08 7.62 -11.96
CA LEU A 19 0.28 7.66 -13.18
C LEU A 19 0.59 8.92 -14.01
N ASP A 20 0.62 10.09 -13.36
CA ASP A 20 0.91 11.36 -14.03
C ASP A 20 2.32 11.39 -14.64
N GLN A 21 3.33 10.87 -13.93
CA GLN A 21 4.72 10.78 -14.43
C GLN A 21 4.86 9.89 -15.68
N HIS A 22 3.93 8.94 -15.87
CA HIS A 22 3.93 8.00 -17.00
C HIS A 22 2.87 8.32 -18.06
N GLY A 23 2.40 9.57 -18.13
CA GLY A 23 1.57 10.07 -19.24
C GLY A 23 0.07 9.76 -19.11
N PHE A 24 -0.39 9.43 -17.90
CA PHE A 24 -1.81 9.32 -17.59
C PHE A 24 -2.41 10.63 -17.06
N ASP A 25 -1.66 11.74 -17.12
CA ASP A 25 -2.16 13.09 -16.84
C ASP A 25 -3.44 13.38 -17.67
N THR A 26 -3.53 12.80 -18.86
CA THR A 26 -4.65 12.94 -19.80
C THR A 26 -5.87 12.05 -19.54
N LEU A 27 -5.85 11.15 -18.54
CA LEU A 27 -7.02 10.35 -18.20
C LEU A 27 -8.16 11.24 -17.70
N SER A 28 -9.39 10.89 -18.10
CA SER A 28 -10.58 11.52 -17.52
C SER A 28 -10.68 11.23 -16.02
N GLU A 29 -11.31 12.14 -15.28
CA GLU A 29 -11.59 11.95 -13.86
C GLU A 29 -12.35 10.64 -13.59
N GLU A 30 -13.26 10.25 -14.50
CA GLU A 30 -14.00 8.99 -14.42
C GLU A 30 -13.08 7.77 -14.54
N SER A 31 -12.14 7.78 -15.49
CA SER A 31 -11.15 6.70 -15.64
C SER A 31 -10.23 6.63 -14.42
N ARG A 32 -9.78 7.77 -13.91
CA ARG A 32 -8.95 7.85 -12.70
C ARG A 32 -9.66 7.28 -11.48
N ALA A 33 -10.91 7.68 -11.26
CA ALA A 33 -11.73 7.17 -10.15
C ALA A 33 -11.94 5.65 -10.21
N GLN A 34 -11.92 5.06 -11.40
CA GLN A 34 -11.99 3.61 -11.58
C GLN A 34 -10.66 2.90 -11.32
N TYR A 35 -9.54 3.43 -11.84
CA TYR A 35 -8.25 2.71 -11.83
C TYR A 35 -7.40 2.96 -10.59
N ILE A 36 -7.39 4.17 -10.03
CA ILE A 36 -6.56 4.50 -8.86
C ILE A 36 -6.83 3.54 -7.69
N PRO A 37 -8.09 3.26 -7.29
CA PRO A 37 -8.35 2.35 -6.18
C PRO A 37 -7.80 0.93 -6.40
N GLN A 38 -7.78 0.47 -7.66
CA GLN A 38 -7.28 -0.86 -8.02
C GLN A 38 -5.74 -0.92 -7.89
N PHE A 39 -5.04 0.11 -8.37
CA PHE A 39 -3.59 0.20 -8.22
C PHE A 39 -3.15 0.36 -6.77
N VAL A 40 -3.91 1.12 -5.97
CA VAL A 40 -3.66 1.27 -4.53
C VAL A 40 -3.85 -0.07 -3.82
N ALA A 41 -4.92 -0.80 -4.11
CA ALA A 41 -5.15 -2.13 -3.54
C ALA A 41 -4.02 -3.12 -3.91
N GLU A 42 -3.54 -3.08 -5.16
CA GLU A 42 -2.42 -3.93 -5.59
C GLU A 42 -1.10 -3.54 -4.91
N ALA A 43 -0.82 -2.25 -4.76
CA ALA A 43 0.36 -1.77 -4.01
C ALA A 43 0.29 -2.20 -2.54
N GLN A 44 -0.86 -2.06 -1.88
CA GLN A 44 -1.09 -2.53 -0.52
C GLN A 44 -0.86 -4.05 -0.39
N ARG A 45 -1.39 -4.83 -1.34
CA ARG A 45 -1.21 -6.29 -1.37
C ARG A 45 0.27 -6.66 -1.48
N ARG A 46 1.01 -6.03 -2.39
CA ARG A 46 2.45 -6.26 -2.58
C ARG A 46 3.26 -5.90 -1.35
N ILE A 47 2.96 -4.75 -0.72
CA ILE A 47 3.57 -4.34 0.55
C ILE A 47 3.30 -5.39 1.63
N GLY A 48 2.04 -5.81 1.81
CA GLY A 48 1.69 -6.82 2.80
C GLY A 48 2.46 -8.14 2.63
N LEU A 49 2.62 -8.60 1.38
CA LEU A 49 3.43 -9.78 1.05
C LEU A 49 4.92 -9.57 1.34
N ALA A 50 5.48 -8.40 1.04
CA ALA A 50 6.89 -8.11 1.32
C ALA A 50 7.18 -8.06 2.84
N LEU A 51 6.18 -7.66 3.64
CA LEU A 51 6.28 -7.53 5.09
C LEU A 51 6.05 -8.85 5.82
N ILE A 52 5.16 -9.73 5.32
CA ILE A 52 4.80 -10.98 6.02
C ILE A 52 5.99 -11.94 6.13
N ASP A 53 6.92 -11.90 5.19
CA ASP A 53 8.15 -12.70 5.22
C ASP A 53 9.18 -12.20 6.25
N LYS A 54 8.91 -11.05 6.90
CA LYS A 54 9.83 -10.38 7.82
C LYS A 54 9.43 -10.47 9.29
N ILE A 55 8.22 -10.95 9.57
CA ILE A 55 7.74 -11.14 10.93
C ILE A 55 8.09 -12.55 11.43
N ASP A 56 8.27 -12.69 12.73
CA ASP A 56 8.52 -13.98 13.39
C ASP A 56 7.22 -14.69 13.79
N GLU A 57 7.31 -15.90 14.31
CA GLU A 57 6.13 -16.69 14.71
C GLU A 57 5.26 -15.98 15.78
N PRO A 58 5.83 -15.35 16.84
CA PRO A 58 5.06 -14.51 17.75
C PRO A 58 4.29 -13.39 17.07
N ALA A 59 4.94 -12.62 16.19
CA ALA A 59 4.30 -11.53 15.46
C ALA A 59 3.24 -12.05 14.47
N ALA A 60 3.44 -13.22 13.84
CA ALA A 60 2.45 -13.84 12.98
C ALA A 60 1.15 -14.19 13.73
N LYS A 61 1.24 -14.67 14.98
CA LYS A 61 0.07 -14.92 15.84
C LYS A 61 -0.65 -13.62 16.22
N GLN A 62 0.10 -12.55 16.48
CA GLN A 62 -0.49 -11.24 16.73
C GLN A 62 -1.21 -10.70 15.50
N LEU A 63 -0.60 -10.82 14.31
CA LEU A 63 -1.23 -10.45 13.04
C LEU A 63 -2.51 -11.23 12.81
N GLN A 64 -2.53 -12.53 13.07
CA GLN A 64 -3.75 -13.33 12.95
C GLN A 64 -4.88 -12.76 13.83
N GLY A 65 -4.60 -12.50 15.11
CA GLY A 65 -5.61 -11.91 16.01
C GLY A 65 -6.06 -10.52 15.60
N LEU A 66 -5.17 -9.73 14.99
CA LEU A 66 -5.49 -8.43 14.40
C LEU A 66 -6.42 -8.55 13.18
N LEU A 67 -6.20 -9.55 12.31
CA LEU A 67 -7.03 -9.78 11.12
C LEU A 67 -8.40 -10.40 11.45
N GLU A 68 -8.51 -11.10 12.58
CA GLU A 68 -9.77 -11.64 13.10
C GLU A 68 -10.63 -10.57 13.82
N ASP A 69 -10.05 -9.40 14.14
CA ASP A 69 -10.78 -8.26 14.72
C ASP A 69 -11.55 -7.50 13.63
N GLU A 70 -12.88 -7.65 13.63
CA GLU A 70 -13.78 -6.95 12.70
C GLU A 70 -13.69 -5.41 12.81
N ASN A 71 -13.08 -4.88 13.87
CA ASN A 71 -12.92 -3.45 14.13
C ASN A 71 -11.46 -2.99 14.07
N ILE A 72 -10.57 -3.78 13.46
CA ILE A 72 -9.19 -3.35 13.28
C ILE A 72 -9.14 -2.04 12.49
N SER A 73 -8.41 -1.07 13.02
CA SER A 73 -8.19 0.20 12.34
C SER A 73 -6.89 0.15 11.50
N PRO A 74 -6.81 0.89 10.39
CA PRO A 74 -5.59 1.00 9.59
C PRO A 74 -4.36 1.41 10.42
N GLU A 75 -4.54 2.30 11.41
CA GLU A 75 -3.49 2.79 12.30
C GLU A 75 -2.91 1.67 13.16
N LYS A 76 -3.77 0.80 13.70
CA LYS A 76 -3.33 -0.35 14.49
C LYS A 76 -2.55 -1.34 13.64
N LEU A 77 -2.99 -1.56 12.41
CA LEU A 77 -2.30 -2.45 11.48
C LEU A 77 -0.94 -1.86 11.07
N GLN A 78 -0.85 -0.55 10.82
CA GLN A 78 0.42 0.13 10.56
C GLN A 78 1.37 0.03 11.76
N GLN A 79 0.89 0.34 12.96
CA GLN A 79 1.69 0.24 14.18
C GLN A 79 2.23 -1.17 14.39
N PHE A 80 1.41 -2.20 14.10
CA PHE A 80 1.86 -3.58 14.12
C PHE A 80 3.06 -3.79 13.19
N TRP A 81 2.97 -3.36 11.93
CA TRP A 81 4.06 -3.53 10.97
C TRP A 81 5.32 -2.76 11.37
N GLN A 82 5.20 -1.49 11.75
CA GLN A 82 6.35 -0.68 12.18
C GLN A 82 7.04 -1.24 13.43
N THR A 83 6.28 -1.88 14.31
CA THR A 83 6.82 -2.47 15.54
C THR A 83 7.49 -3.82 15.28
N ASN A 84 6.93 -4.64 14.39
CA ASN A 84 7.33 -6.04 14.23
C ASN A 84 8.18 -6.32 12.99
N VAL A 85 8.30 -5.37 12.05
CA VAL A 85 9.10 -5.54 10.83
C VAL A 85 10.34 -4.64 10.90
N PRO A 86 11.55 -5.22 10.95
CA PRO A 86 12.79 -4.46 10.78
C PRO A 86 12.82 -3.79 9.42
N GLU A 87 13.33 -2.55 9.36
CA GLU A 87 13.49 -1.80 8.10
C GLU A 87 12.17 -1.59 7.33
N PHE A 88 11.03 -1.55 8.06
CA PHE A 88 9.69 -1.38 7.49
C PHE A 88 9.62 -0.31 6.39
N ASP A 89 10.08 0.91 6.67
CA ASP A 89 10.01 2.03 5.72
C ASP A 89 10.83 1.76 4.44
N ALA A 90 11.98 1.11 4.57
CA ALA A 90 12.83 0.77 3.43
C ALA A 90 12.19 -0.31 2.55
N ILE A 91 11.55 -1.32 3.17
CA ILE A 91 10.84 -2.38 2.45
C ILE A 91 9.63 -1.81 1.71
N VAL A 92 8.83 -0.96 2.37
CA VAL A 92 7.70 -0.28 1.74
C VAL A 92 8.18 0.55 0.56
N LYS A 93 9.23 1.36 0.75
CA LYS A 93 9.80 2.17 -0.32
C LYS A 93 10.28 1.32 -1.49
N GLN A 94 11.06 0.28 -1.24
CA GLN A 94 11.58 -0.59 -2.30
C GLN A 94 10.43 -1.25 -3.08
N THR A 95 9.41 -1.75 -2.37
CA THR A 95 8.25 -2.39 -2.99
C THR A 95 7.49 -1.43 -3.91
N LEU A 96 7.36 -0.17 -3.50
CA LEU A 96 6.72 0.88 -4.29
C LEU A 96 7.59 1.32 -5.48
N ASP A 97 8.91 1.40 -5.30
CA ASP A 97 9.85 1.71 -6.38
C ASP A 97 9.84 0.59 -7.44
N ASP A 98 9.83 -0.67 -7.03
CA ASP A 98 9.73 -1.84 -7.93
C ASP A 98 8.40 -1.83 -8.70
N PHE A 99 7.30 -1.56 -7.99
CA PHE A 99 5.98 -1.41 -8.60
C PHE A 99 5.94 -0.28 -9.64
N ALA A 100 6.57 0.86 -9.35
CA ALA A 100 6.68 1.98 -10.29
C ALA A 100 7.51 1.62 -11.52
N GLN A 101 8.62 0.89 -11.35
CA GLN A 101 9.45 0.44 -12.47
C GLN A 101 8.72 -0.57 -13.36
N GLU A 102 7.99 -1.53 -12.77
CA GLU A 102 7.15 -2.46 -13.53
C GLU A 102 6.10 -1.70 -14.34
N PHE A 103 5.44 -0.72 -13.71
CA PHE A 103 4.46 0.12 -14.38
C PHE A 103 5.07 0.87 -15.57
N ALA A 104 6.23 1.50 -15.37
CA ALA A 104 6.96 2.20 -16.43
C ALA A 104 7.32 1.26 -17.60
N SER A 105 7.77 0.04 -17.32
CA SER A 105 8.20 -0.92 -18.33
C SER A 105 7.05 -1.51 -19.17
N VAL A 106 5.85 -1.60 -18.62
CA VAL A 106 4.66 -2.04 -19.37
C VAL A 106 4.14 -0.93 -20.29
N MET A 107 4.42 0.32 -19.93
CA MET A 107 3.87 1.51 -20.59
C MET A 107 4.83 2.20 -21.57
N SER A 108 6.10 1.76 -21.64
CA SER A 108 7.13 2.18 -22.62
C SER A 108 7.11 1.34 -23.89
#